data_AF-X0WBL2-F1
#
_entry.id   AF-X0WBL2-F1
#
_cell.length_a   1.000
_cell.length_b   1.000
_cell.length_c   1.000
_cell.angle_alpha   90.00
_cell.angle_beta   90.00
_cell.angle_gamma   90.00
#
_symmetry.space_group_name_H-M   'P 1'
#
loop_
_entity.id
_entity.type
_entity.pdbx_description
1 polymer ?
#
loop_
_entity_poly.entity_id
_entity_poly.type
_entity_poly.pdbx_seq_one_letter_code
_entity_poly.pdbx_strand_id
1 'polypeptide(L)'
;MREIKFRAWDKTQKRMFEVRKLAIFQFWKGNKTRQKYSVTEENYTCKNIVELMQFTGLKDKNKKEIYEGDILQSYPIRDVIFVVGYGDNMDSNSLWL
;
A
#
# COMPACT_ATOMS: atom_id res chain seq x y z
N MET A 1 -5.23 -12.78 16.14
CA MET A 1 -4.58 -11.49 15.82
C MET A 1 -3.88 -11.64 14.49
N ARG A 2 -4.12 -10.76 13.51
CA ARG A 2 -3.46 -10.84 12.19
C ARG A 2 -2.12 -10.12 12.24
N GLU A 3 -1.17 -10.57 11.43
CA GLU A 3 0.12 -9.89 11.26
C GLU A 3 -0.08 -8.52 10.59
N ILE A 4 0.59 -7.49 11.10
CA ILE A 4 0.58 -6.14 10.53
C ILE A 4 1.90 -5.90 9.83
N LYS A 5 1.90 -5.90 8.51
CA LYS A 5 3.05 -5.61 7.66
C LYS A 5 2.63 -4.81 6.42
N PHE A 6 3.61 -4.11 5.86
CA PHE A 6 3.42 -3.22 4.72
C PHE A 6 4.56 -3.39 3.72
N ARG A 7 4.25 -3.16 2.46
CA ARG A 7 5.22 -2.93 1.39
C ARG A 7 4.99 -1.55 0.78
N ALA A 8 6.00 -1.04 0.11
CA ALA A 8 6.02 0.31 -0.42
C ALA A 8 6.50 0.31 -1.87
N TRP A 9 5.73 0.94 -2.76
CA TRP A 9 6.15 1.23 -4.12
C TRP A 9 6.70 2.65 -4.19
N ASP A 10 7.99 2.78 -4.51
CA ASP A 10 8.62 4.06 -4.78
C ASP A 10 8.36 4.45 -6.25
N LYS A 11 7.56 5.50 -6.45
CA LYS A 11 7.18 5.99 -7.78
C LYS A 11 8.34 6.64 -8.53
N THR A 12 9.38 7.10 -7.82
CA THR A 12 10.57 7.73 -8.38
C THR A 12 11.59 6.67 -8.80
N GLN A 13 11.94 5.75 -7.91
CA GLN A 13 12.92 4.69 -8.20
C GLN A 13 12.33 3.46 -8.91
N LYS A 14 10.99 3.39 -9.04
CA LYS A 14 10.27 2.28 -9.69
C LYS A 14 10.61 0.91 -9.11
N ARG A 15 10.72 0.83 -7.79
CA ARG A 15 11.01 -0.44 -7.08
C ARG A 15 10.13 -0.62 -5.84
N MET A 16 9.94 -1.88 -5.49
CA MET A 16 9.18 -2.32 -4.31
C MET A 16 10.12 -2.53 -3.13
N PHE A 17 9.68 -2.13 -1.94
CA PHE A 17 10.42 -2.32 -0.71
C PHE A 17 9.53 -2.88 0.39
N GLU A 18 10.15 -3.62 1.30
CA GLU A 18 9.55 -3.98 2.58
C GLU A 18 9.62 -2.80 3.56
N VAL A 19 8.53 -2.53 4.27
CA VAL A 19 8.48 -1.46 5.26
C VAL A 19 8.90 -2.00 6.63
N ARG A 20 10.12 -1.65 7.05
CA ARG A 20 10.63 -2.02 8.40
C ARG A 20 10.15 -1.10 9.51
N LYS A 21 9.97 0.19 9.20
CA LYS A 21 9.48 1.20 10.14
C LYS A 21 8.53 2.14 9.41
N LEU A 22 7.38 2.39 10.04
CA LEU A 22 6.40 3.36 9.61
C LEU A 22 6.22 4.37 10.74
N ALA A 23 6.50 5.65 10.46
CA ALA A 23 6.28 6.73 11.41
C ALA A 23 5.32 7.77 10.84
N ILE A 24 4.30 8.13 11.62
CA ILE A 24 3.34 9.17 11.29
C ILE A 24 3.73 10.41 12.07
N PHE A 25 4.08 11.48 11.36
CA PHE A 25 4.38 12.76 11.95
C PHE A 25 3.28 13.76 11.67
N GLN A 26 2.78 14.39 12.71
CA GLN A 26 1.86 15.51 12.61
C GLN A 26 2.63 16.80 12.91
N PHE A 27 2.60 17.74 11.97
CA PHE A 27 3.21 19.04 12.18
C PHE A 27 2.21 20.15 11.88
N TRP A 28 2.29 21.21 12.68
CA TRP A 28 1.56 22.44 12.47
C TRP A 28 2.34 23.32 11.49
N LYS A 29 1.68 23.76 10.41
CA LYS A 29 2.23 24.77 9.49
C LYS A 29 1.21 25.88 9.33
N GLY A 30 1.33 26.94 10.13
CA GLY A 30 0.28 27.96 10.28
C GLY A 30 -1.00 27.37 10.89
N ASN A 31 -2.17 27.75 10.39
CA ASN A 31 -3.47 27.25 10.86
C ASN A 31 -3.87 25.88 10.27
N LYS A 32 -2.94 25.14 9.65
CA LYS A 32 -3.23 23.84 9.01
C LYS A 32 -2.36 22.74 9.60
N THR A 33 -3.00 21.64 9.99
CA THR A 33 -2.32 20.39 10.37
C THR A 33 -1.91 19.64 9.11
N ARG A 34 -0.65 19.20 9.01
CA ARG A 34 -0.17 18.34 7.93
C ARG A 34 0.34 17.03 8.53
N GLN A 35 -0.05 15.92 7.93
CA GLN A 35 0.46 14.59 8.25
C GLN A 35 1.52 14.18 7.23
N LYS A 36 2.64 13.63 7.71
CA LYS A 36 3.70 13.04 6.89
C LYS A 36 3.93 11.61 7.35
N TYR A 37 4.15 10.72 6.39
CA TYR A 37 4.59 9.36 6.63
C TYR A 37 6.07 9.26 6.29
N SER A 38 6.83 8.57 7.12
CA SER A 38 8.19 8.15 6.82
C SER A 38 8.25 6.64 6.76
N VAL A 39 8.81 6.16 5.65
CA VAL A 39 9.09 4.75 5.39
C VAL A 39 10.62 4.64 5.27
N THR A 40 11.25 3.89 6.17
CA THR A 40 12.74 3.74 6.21
C THR A 40 13.21 2.58 5.33
N GLU A 41 14.39 2.58 4.70
CA GLU A 41 15.75 2.80 5.28
C GLU A 41 16.39 4.20 5.13
N GLU A 42 16.02 5.02 4.14
CA GLU A 42 16.77 6.24 3.74
C GLU A 42 15.99 7.58 3.83
N ASN A 43 15.04 7.72 4.75
CA ASN A 43 14.21 8.92 4.92
C ASN A 43 13.30 9.27 3.72
N TYR A 44 12.58 8.30 3.15
CA TYR A 44 11.51 8.63 2.21
C TYR A 44 10.40 9.36 2.96
N THR A 45 10.26 10.64 2.61
CA THR A 45 9.20 11.51 3.09
C THR A 45 8.28 11.78 1.91
N CYS A 46 6.96 11.74 2.14
CA CYS A 46 5.86 12.21 1.29
C CYS A 46 4.93 11.11 0.75
N LYS A 47 3.62 11.30 1.00
CA LYS A 47 2.49 10.51 0.48
C LYS A 47 2.46 10.40 -1.06
N ASN A 48 3.17 11.27 -1.78
CA ASN A 48 3.15 11.33 -3.25
C ASN A 48 4.33 10.59 -3.91
N ILE A 49 5.37 10.25 -3.15
CA ILE A 49 6.56 9.57 -3.68
C ILE A 49 6.45 8.06 -3.46
N VAL A 50 5.85 7.67 -2.34
CA VAL A 50 5.71 6.27 -1.95
C VAL A 50 4.24 5.91 -1.80
N GLU A 51 3.86 4.79 -2.39
CA GLU A 51 2.56 4.16 -2.21
C GLU A 51 2.67 2.99 -1.24
N LEU A 52 1.97 3.08 -0.11
CA LEU A 52 1.92 2.02 0.90
C LEU A 52 0.84 1.01 0.54
N MET A 53 1.15 -0.27 0.67
CA MET A 53 0.23 -1.39 0.47
C MET A 53 0.25 -2.30 1.70
N GLN A 54 -0.89 -2.49 2.34
CA GLN A 54 -1.03 -3.33 3.52
C GLN A 54 -1.21 -4.81 3.16
N PHE A 55 -0.60 -5.69 3.95
CA PHE A 55 -0.91 -7.12 3.88
C PHE A 55 -2.36 -7.42 4.29
N THR A 56 -3.02 -8.29 3.54
CA THR A 56 -4.40 -8.69 3.83
C THR A 56 -4.52 -9.65 5.02
N GLY A 57 -3.47 -10.41 5.34
CA GLY A 57 -3.59 -11.59 6.21
C GLY A 57 -3.65 -12.91 5.44
N LEU A 58 -3.79 -12.86 4.11
CA LEU A 58 -4.05 -14.01 3.25
C LEU A 58 -2.86 -14.34 2.35
N LYS A 59 -2.76 -15.61 1.96
CA LYS A 59 -1.77 -16.11 0.99
C LYS A 59 -2.49 -16.73 -0.20
N ASP A 60 -1.91 -16.61 -1.39
CA ASP A 60 -2.39 -17.26 -2.60
C ASP A 60 -2.12 -18.79 -2.56
N LYS A 61 -2.52 -19.49 -3.63
CA LYS A 61 -2.28 -20.93 -3.80
C LYS A 61 -0.80 -21.35 -3.76
N ASN A 62 0.11 -20.41 -4.06
CA ASN A 62 1.56 -20.62 -4.05
C ASN A 62 2.19 -20.20 -2.72
N LYS A 63 1.37 -19.93 -1.69
CA LYS A 63 1.78 -19.42 -0.37
C LYS A 63 2.43 -18.02 -0.43
N LYS A 64 2.25 -17.29 -1.53
CA LYS A 64 2.68 -15.89 -1.65
C LYS A 64 1.66 -15.01 -0.96
N GLU A 65 2.15 -14.08 -0.17
CA GLU A 65 1.33 -13.13 0.56
C GLU A 65 0.63 -12.15 -0.37
N ILE A 66 -0.63 -11.83 -0.04
CA ILE A 66 -1.47 -10.92 -0.82
C ILE A 66 -1.56 -9.58 -0.11
N TYR A 67 -1.21 -8.51 -0.82
CA TYR A 67 -1.23 -7.13 -0.36
C TYR A 67 -2.26 -6.31 -1.14
N GLU A 68 -2.61 -5.13 -0.64
CA GLU A 68 -3.31 -4.12 -1.44
C GLU A 68 -2.57 -3.86 -2.77
N GLY A 69 -3.35 -3.61 -3.82
CA GLY A 69 -2.83 -3.37 -5.17
C GLY A 69 -2.37 -4.63 -5.91
N ASP A 70 -2.33 -5.81 -5.27
CA ASP A 70 -2.05 -7.05 -6.00
C ASP A 70 -3.18 -7.35 -7.00
N ILE A 71 -2.77 -7.84 -8.18
CA ILE A 71 -3.66 -8.31 -9.23
C ILE A 71 -3.78 -9.83 -9.08
N LEU A 72 -5.01 -10.30 -8.89
CA LEU A 72 -5.32 -11.71 -8.75
C LEU A 72 -6.21 -12.17 -9.90
N GLN A 73 -5.93 -13.37 -10.38
CA GLN A 73 -6.79 -14.08 -11.32
C GLN A 73 -7.65 -15.07 -10.53
N SER A 74 -8.94 -15.07 -10.78
CA SER A 74 -9.85 -16.05 -10.19
C SER A 74 -9.52 -17.47 -10.66
N TYR A 75 -9.78 -18.44 -9.79
CA TYR A 75 -9.73 -19.86 -10.13
C TYR A 75 -11.04 -20.51 -9.68
N PRO A 76 -11.70 -21.32 -10.53
CA PRO A 76 -11.26 -21.77 -11.86
C PRO A 76 -11.57 -20.80 -13.01
N ILE A 77 -12.30 -19.70 -12.76
CA ILE A 77 -12.72 -18.76 -13.81
C ILE A 77 -11.54 -17.87 -14.22
N ARG A 78 -10.84 -18.25 -15.30
CA ARG A 78 -9.59 -17.58 -15.74
C ARG A 78 -9.80 -16.18 -16.30
N ASP A 79 -11.02 -15.81 -16.68
CA ASP A 79 -11.30 -14.52 -17.33
C ASP A 79 -11.63 -13.40 -16.34
N VAL A 80 -11.63 -13.70 -15.04
CA VAL A 80 -11.86 -12.70 -13.99
C VAL A 80 -10.55 -12.32 -13.34
N ILE A 81 -10.19 -11.04 -13.50
CA ILE A 81 -9.05 -10.41 -12.85
C ILE A 81 -9.57 -9.35 -11.90
N PHE A 82 -9.02 -9.27 -10.69
CA PHE A 82 -9.38 -8.27 -9.70
C PHE A 82 -8.16 -7.68 -9.02
N VAL A 83 -8.27 -6.42 -8.61
CA VAL A 83 -7.27 -5.71 -7.81
C VAL A 83 -7.71 -5.75 -6.35
N VAL A 84 -6.78 -6.08 -5.45
CA VAL A 84 -7.05 -6.13 -4.02
C VAL A 84 -7.09 -4.73 -3.43
N GLY A 85 -8.14 -4.41 -2.67
CA GLY A 85 -8.25 -3.15 -1.92
C GLY A 85 -9.10 -3.31 -0.65
N TYR A 86 -8.98 -2.38 0.29
CA TYR A 86 -9.88 -2.28 1.46
C TYR A 86 -11.06 -1.36 1.14
N GLY A 87 -12.25 -1.74 1.63
CA GLY A 87 -13.53 -1.12 1.23
C GLY A 87 -13.66 0.38 1.44
N ASP A 88 -12.91 0.96 2.39
CA ASP A 88 -12.94 2.41 2.66
C ASP A 88 -12.04 3.24 1.72
N ASN A 89 -11.17 2.58 0.93
CA ASN A 89 -10.31 3.22 -0.08
C ASN A 89 -10.88 3.13 -1.51
N MET A 90 -12.10 2.62 -1.67
CA MET A 90 -12.82 2.59 -2.94
C MET A 90 -13.64 3.88 -3.16
N ASP A 91 -13.00 5.04 -2.98
CA ASP A 91 -13.59 6.28 -3.46
C ASP A 91 -13.71 6.18 -4.98
N SER A 92 -14.93 6.38 -5.49
CA SER A 92 -15.35 6.31 -6.91
C SER A 92 -14.60 7.26 -7.87
N ASN A 93 -13.65 8.05 -7.36
CA ASN A 93 -12.79 8.97 -8.11
C ASN A 93 -11.33 8.51 -8.22
N SER A 94 -10.98 7.35 -7.67
CA SER A 94 -9.66 6.74 -7.84
C SER A 94 -9.59 6.07 -9.21
N LEU A 95 -9.38 6.87 -10.26
CA LEU A 95 -9.11 6.38 -11.61
C LEU A 95 -7.77 5.65 -11.59
N TRP A 96 -7.82 4.34 -11.39
CA TRP A 96 -6.74 3.42 -11.72
C TRP A 96 -6.79 3.11 -13.22
N LEU A 97 -6.44 4.10 -14.06
CA LEU A 97 -6.10 3.97 -15.48
C LEU A 97 -5.00 4.96 -15.83
#